data_AF-A0A8T4P8K8-F1
#
_entry.id   AF-A0A8T4P8K8-F1
#
_cell.length_a   1.000
_cell.length_b   1.000
_cell.length_c   1.000
_cell.angle_alpha   90.00
_cell.angle_beta   90.00
_cell.angle_gamma   90.00
#
_symmetry.space_group_name_H-M   'P 1'
#
loop_
_entity.id
_entity.type
_entity.pdbx_description
1 polymer ?
#
loop_
_entity_poly.entity_id
_entity_poly.type
_entity_poly.pdbx_seq_one_letter_code
_entity_poly.pdbx_strand_id
1 'polypeptide(L)' 'MEEFQKVKPTILGEEKKFFGQVRNNEMFNSLDFVIQDVKDVNPQEMIKELEGKN' A
#
# COMPACT_ATOMS: atom_id res chain seq x y z
N MET A 1 7.19 -23.00 3.26
CA MET A 1 6.60 -22.23 4.39
C MET A 1 7.66 -21.61 5.29
N GLU A 2 8.76 -22.30 5.57
CA GLU A 2 9.82 -21.80 6.46
C GLU A 2 10.52 -20.53 5.94
N GLU A 3 10.77 -20.43 4.64
CA GLU A 3 11.39 -19.24 4.03
C GLU A 3 10.49 -18.00 4.08
N PHE A 4 9.19 -18.16 3.88
CA PHE A 4 8.22 -17.07 4.01
C PHE A 4 8.19 -16.49 5.43
N GLN A 5 8.31 -17.34 6.45
CA GLN A 5 8.37 -16.90 7.85
C GLN A 5 9.66 -16.12 8.18
N LYS A 6 10.75 -16.32 7.43
CA LYS A 6 12.00 -15.56 7.58
C LYS A 6 11.92 -14.17 6.95
N VAL A 7 11.15 -14.01 5.87
CA VAL A 7 10.98 -12.72 5.17
C VAL A 7 9.89 -11.88 5.83
N LYS A 8 8.82 -12.48 6.36
CA LYS A 8 7.70 -11.76 6.98
C LYS A 8 8.11 -10.65 7.98
N PRO A 9 9.09 -10.84 8.87
CA PRO A 9 9.52 -9.80 9.81
C PRO A 9 10.16 -8.58 9.13
N THR A 10 10.79 -8.74 7.96
CA THR A 10 11.47 -7.64 7.26
C THR A 10 10.49 -6.69 6.60
N ILE A 11 9.25 -7.12 6.37
CA ILE A 11 8.20 -6.33 5.71
C ILE A 11 7.36 -5.54 6.72
N LEU A 12 7.45 -5.87 8.02
CA LEU A 12 6.66 -5.23 9.06
C LEU A 12 7.29 -3.90 9.45
N GLY A 13 6.47 -2.84 9.48
CA GLY A 13 6.91 -1.48 9.81
C GLY A 13 7.35 -0.64 8.61
N GLU A 14 7.28 -1.17 7.39
CA GLU A 14 7.52 -0.39 6.18
C GLU A 14 6.28 0.41 5.75
N GLU A 15 6.50 1.65 5.32
CA GLU A 15 5.48 2.46 4.67
C GLU A 15 5.55 2.28 3.15
N LYS A 16 4.40 2.01 2.52
CA LYS A 16 4.25 1.84 1.07
C LYS A 16 3.04 2.62 0.55
N LYS A 17 3.09 3.02 -0.72
CA LYS A 17 1.94 3.55 -1.46
C LYS A 17 1.25 2.41 -2.23
N PHE A 18 -0.01 2.16 -1.91
CA PHE A 18 -0.83 1.16 -2.59
C PHE A 18 -1.76 1.85 -3.59
N PHE A 19 -1.75 1.40 -4.84
CA PHE A 19 -2.66 1.86 -5.88
C PHE A 19 -3.56 0.72 -6.31
N GLY A 20 -4.83 1.02 -6.53
CA GLY A 20 -5.80 -0.03 -6.79
C GLY A 20 -7.20 0.49 -6.97
N GLN A 21 -8.15 -0.45 -7.02
CA GLN A 21 -9.56 -0.17 -7.23
C GLN A 21 -10.36 -0.64 -6.02
N VAL A 22 -11.33 0.18 -5.62
CA VAL A 22 -12.36 -0.23 -4.67
C VAL A 22 -13.48 -0.88 -5.46
N ARG A 23 -13.88 -2.09 -5.07
CA ARG A 23 -15.02 -2.81 -5.66
C ARG A 23 -16.01 -3.18 -4.57
N ASN A 24 -17.29 -3.16 -4.91
CA ASN A 24 -18.32 -3.71 -4.04
C ASN A 24 -18.40 -5.23 -4.25
N ASN A 25 -18.31 -5.98 -3.16
CA ASN A 25 -18.43 -7.42 -3.14
C ASN A 25 -19.85 -7.78 -2.69
N GLU A 26 -20.73 -8.03 -3.66
CA GLU A 26 -22.14 -8.30 -3.42
C GLU A 26 -22.38 -9.58 -2.62
N MET A 27 -21.47 -10.56 -2.70
CA MET A 27 -21.57 -11.82 -1.98
C MET A 27 -21.41 -11.65 -0.46
N PHE A 28 -20.55 -10.71 -0.05
CA PHE A 28 -20.24 -10.46 1.37
C PHE A 28 -20.73 -9.09 1.86
N ASN A 29 -21.40 -8.33 0.99
CA ASN A 29 -21.84 -6.96 1.24
C ASN A 29 -20.72 -6.09 1.83
N SER A 30 -19.52 -6.18 1.24
CA SER A 30 -18.31 -5.50 1.68
C SER A 30 -17.67 -4.69 0.57
N LEU A 31 -16.95 -3.63 0.94
CA LEU A 31 -16.05 -2.94 0.02
C LEU A 31 -14.67 -3.58 0.08
N ASP A 32 -14.19 -4.08 -1.05
CA ASP A 32 -12.86 -4.66 -1.18
C ASP A 32 -11.96 -3.65 -1.89
N PHE A 33 -10.75 -3.44 -1.36
CA PHE A 33 -9.69 -2.72 -2.07
C PHE A 33 -8.74 -3.70 -2.73
N VAL A 34 -8.70 -3.72 -4.05
CA VAL A 34 -7.82 -4.59 -4.84
C VAL A 34 -6.58 -3.81 -5.25
N ILE A 35 -5.45 -4.19 -4.67
CA ILE A 35 -4.13 -3.60 -4.97
C ILE A 35 -3.68 -4.05 -6.36
N GLN A 36 -3.36 -3.09 -7.21
CA GLN A 36 -2.82 -3.31 -8.56
C GLN A 36 -1.33 -2.95 -8.65
N ASP A 37 -0.87 -2.00 -7.82
CA ASP A 37 0.52 -1.56 -7.80
C ASP A 37 0.95 -1.14 -6.38
N VAL A 38 2.23 -1.33 -6.07
CA VAL A 38 2.85 -1.01 -4.77
C VAL A 38 4.15 -0.26 -5.02
N LYS A 39 4.29 0.93 -4.41
CA LYS A 39 5.49 1.75 -4.52
C LYS A 39 6.08 2.08 -3.16
N ASP A 40 7.39 2.28 -3.12
CA ASP A 40 8.06 2.81 -1.94
C ASP A 40 7.67 4.26 -1.67
N VAL A 41 7.68 4.63 -0.39
CA VAL A 41 7.50 6.01 0.03
C VAL A 41 8.85 6.73 0.01
N ASN A 42 8.94 7.83 -0.72
CA ASN A 42 10.06 8.78 -0.66
C ASN A 42 9.58 10.05 0.07
N PRO A 43 9.94 10.25 1.35
CA PRO A 43 9.48 11.40 2.13
C PRO A 43 9.89 12.74 1.53
N GLN A 44 11.09 12.83 0.92
CA GLN A 44 11.56 14.07 0.30
C GLN A 44 10.71 14.47 -0.92
N GLU A 45 10.27 13.49 -1.71
CA GLU A 45 9.34 13.75 -2.83
C GLU A 45 7.97 14.17 -2.32
N MET A 46 7.47 13.54 -1.26
CA MET A 46 6.17 13.88 -0.67
C MET A 46 6.15 15.29 -0.09
N ILE A 47 7.22 15.73 0.58
CA ILE A 47 7.32 17.11 1.07
C ILE A 47 7.25 18.10 -0.08
N LYS A 48 7.98 17.86 -1.18
CA LYS A 48 7.92 18.72 -2.38
C LYS A 48 6.53 18.77 -3.00
N GLU A 49 5.84 17.64 -3.09
CA GLU A 49 4.46 17.58 -3.59
C GLU A 49 3.48 18.38 -2.72
N LEU A 50 3.69 18.40 -1.40
CA LEU A 50 2.85 19.12 -0.45
C LEU A 50 3.15 20.63 -0.46
N GLU A 51 4.44 21.01 -0.52
CA GLU A 51 4.86 22.41 -0.56
C GLU A 51 4.47 23.10 -1.87
N GLY A 52 4.51 22.41 -3.02
CA GLY A 52 4.11 22.96 -4.31
C GLY A 52 2.59 23.09 -4.53
N LYS A 53 1.77 22.60 -3.58
CA LYS A 53 0.31 22.78 -3.57
C LYS A 53 -0.15 23.98 -2.73
N ASN A 54 0.77 24.64 -2.03
CA ASN A 54 0.56 25.93 -1.35
C ASN A 54 1.07 27.09 -2.21
#